data_AF-A0A6C0IFX6-F1
#
_entry.id   AF-A0A6C0IFX6-F1
#
_cell.length_a   1.000
_cell.length_b   1.000
_cell.length_c   1.000
_cell.angle_alpha   90.00
_cell.angle_beta   90.00
_cell.angle_gamma   90.00
#
_symmetry.space_group_name_H-M   'P 1'
#
loop_
_entity.id
_entity.type
_entity.pdbx_description
1 polymer ?
#
loop_
_entity_poly.entity_id
_entity_poly.type
_entity_poly.pdbx_seq_one_letter_code
_entity_poly.pdbx_strand_id
1 'polypeptide(L)'
;MAHICEYYYKIERQNGSVSKLKREEFRNCIEEYYDDFLTNEIYSISKIYKLKETNKRFKMTLFTTEYNFEPEDYIEHYRSLSEDIYGVKTLNEFDIVIIEKFN
;
A
#
# COMPACT_ATOMS: atom_id res chain seq x y z
N MET A 1 -15.01 -14.05 -8.22
CA MET A 1 -13.72 -13.76 -7.58
C MET A 1 -12.74 -13.19 -8.60
N ALA A 2 -12.43 -11.90 -8.48
CA ALA A 2 -11.46 -11.24 -9.33
C ALA A 2 -10.04 -11.43 -8.78
N HIS A 3 -9.03 -11.50 -9.64
CA HIS A 3 -7.66 -11.83 -9.26
C HIS A 3 -6.69 -10.70 -9.62
N ILE A 4 -5.77 -10.39 -8.71
CA ILE A 4 -4.70 -9.43 -8.96
C ILE A 4 -3.66 -10.08 -9.87
N CYS A 5 -3.34 -9.45 -11.01
CA CYS A 5 -2.31 -9.92 -11.94
C CYS A 5 -1.00 -9.13 -11.88
N GLU A 6 -1.04 -7.90 -11.38
CA GLU A 6 0.10 -7.01 -11.26
C GLU A 6 -0.15 -6.02 -10.13
N TYR A 7 0.89 -5.70 -9.35
CA TYR A 7 0.85 -4.58 -8.42
C TYR A 7 2.23 -3.99 -8.16
N TYR A 8 2.25 -2.73 -7.72
CA TYR A 8 3.43 -2.02 -7.23
C TYR A 8 3.02 -1.06 -6.11
N TYR A 9 3.98 -0.62 -5.32
CA TYR A 9 3.81 0.40 -4.30
C TYR A 9 4.23 1.75 -4.86
N LYS A 10 3.35 2.73 -4.73
CA LYS A 10 3.61 4.15 -4.99
C LYS A 10 3.90 4.81 -3.66
N ILE A 11 5.07 5.44 -3.55
CA ILE A 11 5.48 6.23 -2.38
C ILE A 11 5.57 7.67 -2.84
N GLU A 12 4.81 8.55 -2.20
CA GLU A 12 4.79 9.98 -2.46
C GLU A 12 5.47 10.69 -1.29
N ARG A 13 6.41 11.59 -1.58
CA ARG A 13 7.09 12.41 -0.56
C ARG A 13 6.49 13.81 -0.51
N GLN A 14 6.68 14.53 0.59
CA GLN A 14 6.15 15.88 0.82
C GLN A 14 6.72 16.89 -0.18
N ASN A 15 7.94 16.67 -0.68
CA ASN A 15 8.52 17.46 -1.77
C ASN A 15 7.91 17.18 -3.16
N GLY A 16 6.89 16.30 -3.24
CA GLY A 16 6.20 15.92 -4.48
C GLY A 16 6.89 14.83 -5.30
N SER A 17 8.06 14.33 -4.86
CA SER A 17 8.71 13.20 -5.53
C SER A 17 7.90 11.92 -5.36
N VAL A 18 7.90 11.10 -6.41
CA VAL A 18 7.13 9.85 -6.46
C VAL A 18 8.04 8.71 -6.86
N SER A 19 8.05 7.65 -6.05
CA SER A 19 8.72 6.39 -6.33
C SER A 19 7.70 5.29 -6.60
N LYS A 20 8.02 4.39 -7.53
CA LYS A 20 7.22 3.19 -7.82
C LYS A 20 8.11 1.98 -7.61
N LEU A 21 7.78 1.16 -6.63
CA LEU A 21 8.60 0.01 -6.22
C LEU A 21 7.79 -1.27 -6.27
N LYS A 22 8.42 -2.36 -6.71
CA LYS A 22 7.90 -3.71 -6.47
C LYS A 22 8.01 -4.06 -5.00
N ARG A 23 7.33 -5.14 -4.60
CA ARG A 23 7.34 -5.63 -3.21
C ARG A 23 8.77 -5.80 -2.66
N GLU A 24 9.62 -6.52 -3.36
CA GLU A 24 10.97 -6.82 -2.88
C GLU A 24 11.84 -5.55 -2.78
N GLU A 25 11.73 -4.64 -3.74
CA GLU A 25 12.44 -3.36 -3.71
C GLU A 25 12.00 -2.53 -2.50
N PHE A 26 10.69 -2.44 -2.25
CA PHE A 26 10.18 -1.70 -1.11
C PHE A 26 10.55 -2.36 0.22
N ARG A 27 10.47 -3.70 0.29
CA ARG A 27 10.89 -4.45 1.47
C ARG A 27 12.34 -4.16 1.83
N ASN A 28 13.24 -4.21 0.85
CA ASN A 28 14.65 -3.88 1.08
C ASN A 28 14.82 -2.43 1.54
N CYS A 29 14.07 -1.48 0.98
CA CYS A 29 14.11 -0.09 1.45
C CYS A 29 13.69 0.07 2.93
N ILE A 30 12.64 -0.65 3.35
CA ILE A 30 12.19 -0.65 4.75
C ILE A 30 13.23 -1.32 5.65
N GLU A 31 13.83 -2.43 5.25
CA GLU A 31 14.79 -3.18 6.06
C GLU A 31 16.16 -2.48 6.17
N GLU A 32 16.64 -1.87 5.08
CA GLU A 32 17.97 -1.24 5.02
C GLU A 32 18.01 0.19 5.57
N TYR A 33 16.91 0.94 5.43
CA TYR A 33 16.89 2.38 5.70
C TYR A 33 15.72 2.82 6.59
N TYR A 34 15.16 1.93 7.42
CA TYR A 34 13.93 2.21 8.17
C TYR A 34 13.90 3.60 8.86
N ASP A 35 14.98 3.97 9.55
CA ASP A 35 15.09 5.24 10.27
C ASP A 35 15.22 6.44 9.31
N ASP A 36 15.97 6.31 8.21
CA ASP A 36 16.07 7.33 7.16
C ASP A 36 14.77 7.44 6.35
N PHE A 37 14.01 6.36 6.25
CA PHE A 37 12.75 6.27 5.51
C PHE A 37 11.59 6.90 6.32
N LEU A 38 11.63 6.79 7.65
CA LEU A 38 10.70 7.46 8.57
C LEU A 38 11.05 8.95 8.78
N THR A 39 12.33 9.32 8.76
CA THR A 39 12.75 10.72 8.89
C THR A 39 12.53 11.53 7.61
N ASN A 40 12.37 10.88 6.45
CA ASN A 40 12.19 11.55 5.17
C ASN A 40 10.73 11.60 4.71
N GLU A 41 10.03 12.68 5.08
CA GLU A 41 9.08 13.35 4.19
C GLU A 41 8.03 12.45 3.49
N ILE A 42 7.60 11.30 4.01
CA ILE A 42 6.60 10.48 3.31
C ILE A 42 5.24 11.15 3.47
N TYR A 43 4.63 11.48 2.34
CA TYR A 43 3.28 12.01 2.28
C TYR A 43 2.23 10.91 2.25
N SER A 44 2.45 9.89 1.40
CA SER A 44 1.54 8.75 1.33
C SER A 44 2.21 7.50 0.74
N ILE A 45 1.70 6.34 1.14
CA ILE A 45 2.07 5.04 0.58
C ILE A 45 0.80 4.41 0.03
N SER A 46 0.85 3.89 -1.19
CA SER A 46 -0.31 3.25 -1.81
C SER A 46 0.08 2.06 -2.66
N LYS A 47 -0.66 0.96 -2.53
CA LYS A 47 -0.59 -0.17 -3.45
C LYS A 47 -1.47 0.10 -4.66
N ILE A 48 -0.85 0.13 -5.84
CA ILE A 48 -1.56 0.21 -7.12
C ILE A 48 -1.58 -1.19 -7.71
N TYR A 49 -2.78 -1.74 -7.94
CA TYR A 49 -2.94 -3.09 -8.43
C TYR A 49 -3.96 -3.18 -9.56
N LYS A 50 -3.84 -4.25 -10.35
CA LYS A 50 -4.65 -4.48 -11.54
C LYS A 50 -5.36 -5.83 -11.45
N LEU A 51 -6.65 -5.84 -11.76
CA LEU A 51 -7.44 -7.06 -11.84
C LEU A 51 -7.34 -7.70 -13.22
N LYS A 52 -7.21 -9.02 -13.26
CA LYS A 52 -7.03 -9.81 -14.48
C LYS A 52 -8.30 -9.84 -15.33
N GLU A 53 -9.45 -9.98 -14.69
CA GLU A 53 -10.75 -10.22 -15.35
C GLU A 53 -11.32 -8.95 -15.97
N THR A 54 -11.18 -7.83 -15.28
CA THR A 54 -11.77 -6.55 -15.70
C THR A 54 -10.75 -5.59 -16.29
N ASN A 55 -9.45 -5.90 -16.20
CA ASN A 55 -8.35 -5.01 -16.58
C ASN A 55 -8.34 -3.67 -15.81
N LYS A 56 -9.20 -3.52 -14.78
CA LYS A 56 -9.32 -2.30 -13.98
C LYS A 56 -8.15 -2.16 -13.02
N ARG A 57 -7.78 -0.91 -12.74
CA ARG A 57 -6.74 -0.55 -11.77
C ARG A 57 -7.37 0.09 -10.55
N PHE A 58 -6.82 -0.25 -9.39
CA PHE A 58 -7.27 0.24 -8.10
C PHE A 58 -6.08 0.81 -7.34
N LYS A 59 -6.37 1.80 -6.49
CA LYS A 59 -5.43 2.38 -5.51
C LYS A 59 -5.91 2.01 -4.12
N MET A 60 -5.05 1.36 -3.35
CA MET A 60 -5.25 1.06 -1.94
C MET A 60 -4.24 1.87 -1.14
N THR A 61 -4.71 2.80 -0.30
CA THR A 61 -3.83 3.68 0.48
C THR A 61 -3.46 2.98 1.78
N LEU A 62 -2.18 2.80 2.04
CA LEU A 62 -1.66 2.11 3.23
C LEU A 62 -1.23 3.07 4.33
N PHE A 63 -0.91 4.31 3.94
CA PHE A 63 -0.51 5.39 4.83
C PHE A 63 -0.74 6.73 4.12
N THR A 64 -1.12 7.75 4.87
CA THR A 64 -1.18 9.15 4.41
C THR A 64 -1.05 10.11 5.58
N THR A 65 -0.40 11.24 5.38
CA THR A 65 -0.33 12.30 6.42
C THR A 65 -1.61 13.13 6.52
N GLU A 66 -2.53 13.01 5.56
CA GLU A 66 -3.80 13.77 5.56
C GLU A 66 -4.78 13.30 6.65
N TYR A 67 -4.70 12.03 7.05
CA TYR A 67 -5.63 11.40 7.98
C TYR A 67 -4.85 10.51 8.94
N ASN A 68 -5.21 10.54 10.22
CA ASN A 68 -4.60 9.70 11.24
C ASN A 68 -5.64 8.64 11.67
N PHE A 69 -5.61 7.49 11.00
CA PHE A 69 -6.42 6.33 11.37
C PHE A 69 -5.54 5.34 12.10
N GLU A 70 -6.11 4.61 13.06
CA GLU A 70 -5.39 3.53 13.71
C GLU A 70 -5.10 2.40 12.70
N PRO A 71 -3.97 1.69 12.82
CA PRO A 71 -3.63 0.56 11.94
C PRO A 71 -4.76 -0.46 11.81
N GLU A 72 -5.47 -0.77 12.90
CA GLU A 72 -6.57 -1.74 12.91
C GLU A 72 -7.74 -1.30 12.02
N ASP A 73 -8.07 0.00 12.01
CA ASP A 73 -9.17 0.56 11.20
C ASP A 73 -8.88 0.38 9.70
N TYR A 74 -7.65 0.63 9.28
CA TYR A 74 -7.21 0.39 7.90
C TYR A 74 -7.34 -1.08 7.50
N ILE A 75 -6.87 -1.98 8.37
CA ILE A 75 -6.87 -3.42 8.13
C ILE A 75 -8.31 -3.95 8.05
N GLU A 76 -9.17 -3.56 8.98
CA GLU A 76 -10.58 -3.96 9.01
C GLU A 76 -11.32 -3.43 7.79
N HIS A 77 -11.13 -2.15 7.44
CA HIS A 77 -11.71 -1.56 6.24
C HIS A 77 -11.39 -2.41 4.99
N TYR A 78 -10.12 -2.71 4.75
CA TYR A 78 -9.72 -3.47 3.57
C TYR A 78 -10.15 -4.95 3.59
N ARG A 79 -10.24 -5.56 4.77
CA ARG A 79 -10.80 -6.92 4.92
C ARG A 79 -12.30 -6.99 4.65
N SER A 80 -13.03 -5.89 4.88
CA SER A 80 -14.47 -5.83 4.61
C SER A 80 -14.85 -5.62 3.14
N LEU A 81 -13.88 -5.29 2.27
CA LEU A 81 -14.14 -5.02 0.86
C LEU A 81 -14.56 -6.29 0.10
N SER A 82 -15.50 -6.12 -0.84
CA SER A 82 -15.98 -7.22 -1.69
C SER A 82 -14.87 -7.74 -2.61
N GLU A 83 -14.50 -9.01 -2.46
CA GLU A 83 -13.50 -9.67 -3.30
C GLU A 83 -13.90 -9.79 -4.78
N ASP A 84 -15.20 -9.75 -5.08
CA ASP A 84 -15.70 -9.77 -6.45
C ASP A 84 -15.46 -8.45 -7.18
N ILE A 85 -15.44 -7.34 -6.44
CA ILE A 85 -15.21 -6.00 -6.99
C ILE A 85 -13.73 -5.63 -6.93
N TYR A 86 -13.09 -5.84 -5.78
CA TYR A 86 -11.75 -5.34 -5.47
C TYR A 86 -10.66 -6.39 -5.63
N GLY A 87 -11.02 -7.66 -5.77
CA GLY A 87 -10.09 -8.78 -5.91
C GLY A 87 -9.93 -9.60 -4.62
N VAL A 88 -9.65 -10.88 -4.79
CA VAL A 88 -9.36 -11.82 -3.70
C VAL A 88 -8.02 -11.48 -3.06
N LYS A 89 -7.97 -11.54 -1.71
CA LYS A 89 -6.74 -11.32 -0.93
C LYS A 89 -6.02 -10.01 -1.31
N THR A 90 -6.82 -8.95 -1.47
CA THR A 90 -6.29 -7.63 -1.86
C THR A 90 -5.32 -7.09 -0.82
N LEU A 91 -5.60 -7.30 0.47
CA LEU A 91 -4.68 -7.03 1.58
C LEU A 91 -3.80 -8.27 1.81
N ASN A 92 -2.49 -8.14 1.58
CA ASN A 92 -1.49 -9.16 1.85
C ASN A 92 -0.73 -8.87 3.15
N GLU A 93 0.07 -9.82 3.62
CA GLU A 93 0.84 -9.69 4.87
C GLU A 93 1.83 -8.51 4.85
N PHE A 94 2.43 -8.20 3.70
CA PHE A 94 3.35 -7.07 3.59
C PHE A 94 2.61 -5.72 3.62
N ASP A 95 1.38 -5.66 3.09
CA ASP A 95 0.52 -4.48 3.21
C ASP A 95 0.22 -4.19 4.69
N ILE A 96 -0.04 -5.23 5.49
CA ILE A 96 -0.27 -5.12 6.94
C ILE A 96 0.98 -4.58 7.64
N VAL A 97 2.16 -5.13 7.33
CA VAL A 97 3.44 -4.64 7.88
C VAL A 97 3.66 -3.16 7.58
N ILE A 98 3.25 -2.68 6.39
CA ILE A 98 3.33 -1.25 6.06
C ILE A 98 2.34 -0.46 6.91
N ILE A 99 1.09 -0.89 7.02
CA ILE A 99 0.07 -0.18 7.81
C ILE A 99 0.50 -0.05 9.28
N GLU A 100 0.97 -1.13 9.90
CA GLU A 100 1.41 -1.18 11.31
C GLU A 100 2.68 -0.38 11.59
N LYS A 101 3.54 -0.19 10.59
CA LYS A 101 4.81 0.53 10.76
C LYS A 101 4.70 2.03 10.57
N PHE A 102 3.73 2.49 9.78
CA PHE A 102 3.66 3.87 9.31
C PHE A 102 2.48 4.68 9.89
N ASN A 103 1.42 4.06 10.40
CA ASN A 103 0.35 4.74 11.12
C ASN A 103 0.54 4.55 12.63
#